data_AF-A0A2E7DQS9-F1
#
_entry.id   AF-A0A2E7DQS9-F1
#
_cell.length_a   1.000
_cell.length_b   1.000
_cell.length_c   1.000
_cell.angle_alpha   90.00
_cell.angle_beta   90.00
_cell.angle_gamma   90.00
#
_symmetry.space_group_name_H-M   'P 1'
#
loop_
_entity.id
_entity.type
_entity.pdbx_description
1 polymer ?
#
loop_
_entity_poly.entity_id
_entity_poly.type
_entity_poly.pdbx_seq_one_letter_code
_entity_poly.pdbx_strand_id
1 'polypeptide(L)'
;MNKRKWIHFYYKKLSFISLWWYRFTMGLTRVNHHVSKVKEIKEIPALFSYGGLYKSDPLGGKLDYLTHPTRLERRLNERSAGGKFGDCDDHAIYWATKILKSKLAYNVWFAFYTMYDEEKEKYSGHAVCVYEDSMDYFWADYRLPTNCGTATLKNQWEWAELSAFVYGRKPVAALMVKVDKVDENDTPVFGKVETKTWGEDYYGL
;
A
#
# COMPACT_ATOMS: atom_id res chain seq x y z
N MET A 1 23.82 -3.92 14.75
CA MET A 1 23.21 -4.75 13.68
C MET A 1 23.20 -3.92 12.39
N ASN A 2 23.67 -4.46 11.25
CA ASN A 2 23.61 -3.77 9.94
C ASN A 2 22.15 -3.36 9.66
N LYS A 3 21.93 -2.13 9.18
CA LYS A 3 20.60 -1.56 8.90
C LYS A 3 19.77 -2.48 8.00
N ARG A 4 20.36 -3.12 6.99
CA ARG A 4 19.67 -4.09 6.12
C ARG A 4 19.21 -5.32 6.90
N LYS A 5 20.07 -5.88 7.76
CA LYS A 5 19.74 -7.01 8.64
C LYS A 5 18.59 -6.64 9.60
N TRP A 6 18.59 -5.41 10.11
CA TRP A 6 17.48 -4.89 10.93
C TRP A 6 16.18 -4.79 10.14
N ILE A 7 16.21 -4.26 8.92
CA ILE A 7 15.03 -4.21 8.03
C ILE A 7 14.51 -5.64 7.76
N HIS A 8 15.38 -6.57 7.37
CA HIS A 8 14.97 -7.97 7.12
C HIS A 8 14.35 -8.61 8.37
N PHE A 9 14.94 -8.36 9.54
CA PHE A 9 14.39 -8.84 10.81
C PHE A 9 13.02 -8.24 11.09
N TYR A 10 12.87 -6.93 10.91
CA TYR A 10 11.60 -6.24 11.10
C TYR A 10 10.49 -6.83 10.21
N TYR A 11 10.72 -6.97 8.90
CA TYR A 11 9.72 -7.55 8.00
C TYR A 11 9.34 -8.98 8.40
N LYS A 12 10.34 -9.82 8.71
CA LYS A 12 10.13 -11.25 9.03
C LYS A 12 9.52 -11.51 10.41
N LYS A 13 9.77 -10.64 11.39
CA LYS A 13 9.49 -10.92 12.81
C LYS A 13 8.65 -9.87 13.51
N LEU A 14 8.69 -8.62 13.08
CA LEU A 14 8.06 -7.49 13.79
C LEU A 14 6.97 -6.77 12.99
N SER A 15 6.73 -7.14 11.74
CA SER A 15 5.70 -6.51 10.88
C SER A 15 4.30 -6.53 11.52
N PHE A 16 4.00 -7.53 12.35
CA PHE A 16 2.74 -7.59 13.11
C PHE A 16 2.52 -6.37 14.01
N ILE A 17 3.58 -5.71 14.50
CA ILE A 17 3.48 -4.51 15.33
C ILE A 17 2.89 -3.36 14.51
N SER A 18 3.34 -3.19 13.26
CA SER A 18 2.79 -2.15 12.38
C SER A 18 1.36 -2.45 11.97
N LEU A 19 1.00 -3.71 11.75
CA LEU A 19 -0.39 -4.07 11.46
C LEU A 19 -1.32 -3.86 12.66
N TRP A 20 -0.84 -4.13 13.87
CA TRP A 20 -1.57 -3.80 15.09
C TRP A 20 -1.74 -2.28 15.23
N TRP A 21 -0.67 -1.52 15.01
CA TRP A 21 -0.69 -0.06 15.03
C TRP A 21 -1.67 0.52 14.01
N TYR A 22 -1.64 0.04 12.77
CA TYR A 22 -2.57 0.46 11.72
C TYR A 22 -4.03 0.14 12.05
N ARG A 23 -4.32 -1.03 12.63
CA ARG A 23 -5.68 -1.34 13.11
C ARG A 23 -6.13 -0.35 14.18
N PHE A 24 -5.24 -0.04 15.13
CA PHE A 24 -5.51 0.94 16.18
C PHE A 24 -5.78 2.34 15.61
N THR A 25 -4.92 2.84 14.71
CA THR A 25 -5.05 4.18 14.14
C THR A 25 -6.25 4.31 13.21
N MET A 26 -6.58 3.26 12.44
CA MET A 26 -7.83 3.21 11.68
C MET A 26 -9.05 3.29 12.61
N GLY A 27 -9.01 2.62 13.76
CA GLY A 27 -10.06 2.74 14.78
C GLY A 27 -10.25 4.17 15.27
N LEU A 28 -9.14 4.89 15.55
CA LEU A 28 -9.18 6.28 16.02
C LEU A 28 -9.60 7.29 14.95
N THR A 29 -9.32 7.01 13.68
CA THR A 29 -9.55 7.96 12.59
C THR A 29 -10.87 7.75 11.87
N ARG A 30 -11.60 6.66 12.18
CA ARG A 30 -12.92 6.36 11.63
C ARG A 30 -13.92 7.48 11.92
N VAL A 31 -14.72 7.82 10.91
CA VAL A 31 -15.80 8.81 11.00
C VAL A 31 -17.11 8.23 10.49
N ASN A 32 -18.23 8.85 10.87
CA ASN A 32 -19.56 8.54 10.35
C ASN A 32 -19.70 9.02 8.90
N HIS A 33 -19.20 8.21 7.97
CA HIS A 33 -19.27 8.40 6.53
C HIS A 33 -19.10 7.02 5.87
N HIS A 34 -19.55 6.84 4.64
CA HIS A 34 -19.38 5.58 3.91
C HIS A 34 -18.45 5.73 2.71
N VAL A 35 -17.65 4.72 2.44
CA VAL A 35 -16.85 4.64 1.21
C VAL A 35 -17.79 4.30 0.05
N SER A 36 -17.84 5.12 -1.01
CA SER A 36 -18.67 4.81 -2.18
C SER A 36 -18.09 3.65 -3.01
N LYS A 37 -18.91 2.98 -3.82
CA LYS A 37 -18.43 2.02 -4.82
C LYS A 37 -18.02 2.75 -6.10
N VAL A 38 -17.07 2.16 -6.82
CA VAL A 38 -16.71 2.53 -8.19
C VAL A 38 -17.20 1.45 -9.15
N LYS A 39 -17.39 1.79 -10.42
CA LYS A 39 -17.79 0.81 -11.44
C LYS A 39 -16.59 0.09 -12.03
N GLU A 40 -15.46 0.78 -12.12
CA GLU A 40 -14.25 0.29 -12.77
C GLU A 40 -13.00 0.71 -12.00
N ILE A 41 -11.95 -0.12 -12.04
CA ILE A 41 -10.67 0.12 -11.36
C ILE A 41 -10.05 1.46 -11.78
N LYS A 42 -10.19 1.84 -13.05
CA LYS A 42 -9.62 3.08 -13.62
C LYS A 42 -10.22 4.36 -13.04
N GLU A 43 -11.37 4.30 -12.34
CA GLU A 43 -12.02 5.46 -11.72
C GLU A 43 -11.32 5.89 -10.43
N ILE A 44 -10.68 4.95 -9.72
CA ILE A 44 -10.10 5.18 -8.40
C ILE A 44 -9.02 6.28 -8.40
N PRO A 45 -8.00 6.28 -9.29
CA PRO A 45 -6.93 7.28 -9.22
C PRO A 45 -7.40 8.69 -9.55
N ALA A 46 -8.48 8.84 -10.32
CA ALA A 46 -9.07 10.14 -10.60
C ALA A 46 -9.65 10.80 -9.33
N LEU A 47 -10.15 10.01 -8.37
CA LEU A 47 -10.74 10.52 -7.12
C LEU A 47 -9.75 11.38 -6.33
N PHE A 48 -8.49 10.96 -6.26
CA PHE A 48 -7.40 11.68 -5.59
C PHE A 48 -6.43 12.35 -6.57
N SER A 49 -6.91 12.67 -7.79
CA SER A 49 -6.19 13.42 -8.82
C SER A 49 -4.81 12.86 -9.15
N TYR A 50 -4.73 11.54 -9.32
CA TYR A 50 -3.51 10.83 -9.72
C TYR A 50 -2.30 11.13 -8.80
N GLY A 51 -2.54 11.26 -7.49
CA GLY A 51 -1.53 11.62 -6.50
C GLY A 51 -1.31 13.12 -6.29
N GLY A 52 -2.00 13.99 -7.04
CA GLY A 52 -1.93 15.45 -6.84
C GLY A 52 -2.39 15.90 -5.45
N LEU A 53 -3.10 15.02 -4.73
CA LEU A 53 -3.52 15.22 -3.35
C LEU A 53 -2.60 14.66 -2.27
N TYR A 54 -1.40 14.25 -2.65
CA TYR A 54 -0.44 13.71 -1.69
C TYR A 54 -0.19 14.67 -0.52
N LYS A 55 -0.19 14.09 0.67
CA LYS A 55 0.19 14.72 1.93
C LYS A 55 1.38 13.96 2.49
N SER A 56 2.52 14.62 2.67
CA SER A 56 3.63 14.02 3.39
C SER A 56 3.34 13.91 4.88
N ASP A 57 3.85 12.87 5.53
CA ASP A 57 3.60 12.65 6.94
C ASP A 57 4.16 13.75 7.83
N PRO A 58 3.46 14.07 8.92
CA PRO A 58 4.05 14.84 9.99
C PRO A 58 5.30 14.12 10.52
N LEU A 59 6.34 14.87 10.87
CA LEU A 59 7.57 14.34 11.49
C LEU A 59 8.37 13.34 10.62
N GLY A 60 8.13 13.33 9.30
CA GLY A 60 8.91 12.54 8.35
C GLY A 60 8.72 11.02 8.50
N GLY A 61 7.50 10.58 8.81
CA GLY A 61 7.12 9.16 8.82
C GLY A 61 7.52 8.38 10.07
N LYS A 62 7.98 9.05 11.14
CA LYS A 62 8.44 8.37 12.38
C LYS A 62 7.32 7.78 13.23
N LEU A 63 6.07 8.19 13.01
CA LEU A 63 4.86 7.69 13.66
C LEU A 63 3.74 7.66 12.61
N ASP A 64 4.03 6.94 11.53
CA ASP A 64 3.07 6.84 10.44
C ASP A 64 1.79 6.16 10.92
N TYR A 65 0.64 6.71 10.54
CA TYR A 65 -0.65 6.22 11.00
C TYR A 65 -1.54 6.00 9.79
N LEU A 66 -2.25 4.88 9.79
CA LEU A 66 -3.19 4.58 8.72
C LEU A 66 -4.52 5.27 8.99
N THR A 67 -4.96 6.15 8.09
CA THR A 67 -6.27 6.79 8.16
C THR A 67 -7.35 5.82 7.72
N HIS A 68 -8.46 5.78 8.45
CA HIS A 68 -9.63 4.99 8.08
C HIS A 68 -10.21 5.41 6.72
N PRO A 69 -10.57 4.47 5.83
CA PRO A 69 -11.12 4.77 4.51
C PRO A 69 -12.34 5.70 4.50
N THR A 70 -13.21 5.63 5.53
CA THR A 70 -14.37 6.54 5.63
C THR A 70 -13.97 8.00 5.80
N ARG A 71 -12.87 8.27 6.51
CA ARG A 71 -12.34 9.63 6.65
C ARG A 71 -11.68 10.10 5.37
N LEU A 72 -10.99 9.20 4.66
CA LEU A 72 -10.42 9.48 3.34
C LEU A 72 -11.52 9.83 2.33
N GLU A 73 -12.60 9.04 2.29
CA GLU A 73 -13.77 9.35 1.46
C GLU A 73 -14.37 10.72 1.80
N ARG A 74 -14.56 11.00 3.09
CA ARG A 74 -15.11 12.27 3.51
C ARG A 74 -14.25 13.46 3.07
N ARG A 75 -12.92 13.34 3.16
CA ARG A 75 -11.97 14.35 2.65
C ARG A 75 -12.15 14.61 1.16
N LEU A 76 -12.44 13.57 0.36
CA LEU A 76 -12.70 13.72 -1.07
C LEU A 76 -14.03 14.41 -1.36
N ASN A 77 -15.06 14.17 -0.56
CA ASN A 77 -16.36 14.81 -0.73
C ASN A 77 -16.37 16.28 -0.26
N GLU A 78 -15.62 16.59 0.80
CA GLU A 78 -15.46 17.96 1.34
C GLU A 78 -14.48 18.82 0.50
N ARG A 79 -13.89 18.25 -0.56
CA ARG A 79 -12.70 18.74 -1.27
C ARG A 79 -12.89 20.03 -2.07
N SER A 80 -14.08 20.61 -2.11
CA SER A 80 -14.35 21.91 -2.73
C SER A 80 -13.39 23.04 -2.28
N ALA A 81 -12.62 22.85 -1.18
CA ALA A 81 -11.68 23.81 -0.61
C ALA A 81 -10.16 23.48 -0.78
N GLY A 82 -9.76 22.52 -1.63
CA GLY A 82 -8.32 22.25 -1.89
C GLY A 82 -7.61 21.35 -0.87
N GLY A 83 -8.38 20.55 -0.11
CA GLY A 83 -7.84 19.63 0.90
C GLY A 83 -6.98 18.50 0.33
N LYS A 84 -5.98 18.06 1.11
CA LYS A 84 -5.14 16.90 0.81
C LYS A 84 -5.83 15.59 1.19
N PHE A 85 -5.49 14.50 0.49
CA PHE A 85 -6.09 13.18 0.67
C PHE A 85 -5.42 12.38 1.78
N GLY A 86 -4.13 12.10 1.62
CA GLY A 86 -3.36 11.21 2.48
C GLY A 86 -1.95 10.98 1.91
N ASP A 87 -1.17 10.18 2.61
CA ASP A 87 0.18 9.74 2.25
C ASP A 87 0.13 8.40 1.45
N CYS A 88 1.27 7.71 1.26
CA CYS A 88 1.30 6.45 0.50
C CYS A 88 0.46 5.34 1.15
N ASP A 89 0.47 5.25 2.48
CA ASP A 89 -0.28 4.25 3.23
C ASP A 89 -1.79 4.46 3.05
N ASP A 90 -2.24 5.71 3.19
CA ASP A 90 -3.63 6.12 2.99
C ASP A 90 -4.12 5.81 1.55
N HIS A 91 -3.29 6.06 0.52
CA HIS A 91 -3.65 5.74 -0.86
C HIS A 91 -3.79 4.23 -1.08
N ALA A 92 -2.82 3.45 -0.61
CA ALA A 92 -2.79 2.02 -0.78
C ALA A 92 -3.98 1.32 -0.08
N ILE A 93 -4.30 1.70 1.16
CA ILE A 93 -5.45 1.10 1.85
C ILE A 93 -6.79 1.50 1.23
N TYR A 94 -6.88 2.73 0.72
CA TYR A 94 -8.10 3.21 0.08
C TYR A 94 -8.36 2.50 -1.25
N TRP A 95 -7.32 2.26 -2.04
CA TRP A 95 -7.39 1.38 -3.21
C TRP A 95 -7.94 0.01 -2.84
N ALA A 96 -7.34 -0.64 -1.83
CA ALA A 96 -7.76 -1.97 -1.41
C ALA A 96 -9.24 -2.00 -0.99
N THR A 97 -9.66 -0.96 -0.26
CA THR A 97 -11.05 -0.80 0.19
C THR A 97 -12.00 -0.64 -0.99
N LYS A 98 -11.68 0.24 -1.95
CA LYS A 98 -12.52 0.51 -3.13
C LYS A 98 -12.68 -0.73 -4.00
N ILE A 99 -11.58 -1.44 -4.27
CA ILE A 99 -11.60 -2.66 -5.09
C ILE A 99 -12.50 -3.72 -4.45
N LEU A 100 -12.29 -4.03 -3.16
CA LEU A 100 -13.08 -5.05 -2.47
C LEU A 100 -14.54 -4.66 -2.32
N LYS A 101 -14.82 -3.41 -1.90
CA LYS A 101 -16.20 -2.93 -1.73
C LYS A 101 -16.97 -2.93 -3.06
N SER A 102 -16.28 -2.71 -4.17
CA SER A 102 -16.84 -2.70 -5.52
C SER A 102 -16.80 -4.08 -6.21
N LYS A 103 -16.20 -5.10 -5.57
CA LYS A 103 -16.03 -6.46 -6.11
C LYS A 103 -15.29 -6.49 -7.45
N LEU A 104 -14.22 -5.71 -7.57
CA LEU A 104 -13.45 -5.56 -8.81
C LEU A 104 -12.23 -6.48 -8.93
N ALA A 105 -11.88 -7.23 -7.89
CA ALA A 105 -10.78 -8.19 -7.91
C ALA A 105 -11.06 -9.36 -6.94
N TYR A 106 -10.42 -10.50 -7.19
CA TYR A 106 -10.58 -11.70 -6.37
C TYR A 106 -9.76 -11.64 -5.08
N ASN A 107 -8.49 -11.23 -5.22
CA ASN A 107 -7.57 -11.07 -4.12
C ASN A 107 -7.00 -9.66 -4.14
N VAL A 108 -6.84 -9.08 -2.95
CA VAL A 108 -6.35 -7.72 -2.76
C VAL A 108 -5.43 -7.71 -1.56
N TRP A 109 -4.30 -7.03 -1.69
CA TRP A 109 -3.30 -6.89 -0.65
C TRP A 109 -2.95 -5.42 -0.44
N PHE A 110 -2.90 -5.04 0.83
CA PHE A 110 -2.21 -3.84 1.27
C PHE A 110 -0.73 -4.17 1.40
N ALA A 111 0.11 -3.53 0.60
CA ALA A 111 1.52 -3.89 0.50
C ALA A 111 2.41 -2.70 0.83
N PHE A 112 3.48 -2.96 1.58
CA PHE A 112 4.52 -1.96 1.82
C PHE A 112 5.89 -2.60 1.67
N TYR A 113 6.84 -1.79 1.24
CA TYR A 113 8.18 -2.25 0.92
C TYR A 113 9.22 -1.20 1.27
N THR A 114 10.44 -1.67 1.43
CA THR A 114 11.62 -0.86 1.65
C THR A 114 12.56 -1.04 0.48
N MET A 115 13.07 0.08 0.00
CA MET A 115 14.00 0.17 -1.12
C MET A 115 15.26 0.95 -0.71
N TYR A 116 16.35 0.69 -1.41
CA TYR A 116 17.66 1.29 -1.19
C TYR A 116 18.07 2.11 -2.41
N ASP A 117 18.47 3.35 -2.14
CA ASP A 117 19.04 4.30 -3.07
C ASP A 117 20.56 4.22 -2.93
N GLU A 118 21.24 3.67 -3.94
CA GLU A 118 22.69 3.45 -3.91
C GLU A 118 23.46 4.77 -3.99
N GLU A 119 23.01 5.70 -4.82
CA GLU A 119 23.66 7.00 -5.00
C GLU A 119 23.66 7.83 -3.71
N LYS A 120 22.58 7.72 -2.92
CA LYS A 120 22.41 8.49 -1.67
C LYS A 120 22.66 7.66 -0.42
N GLU A 121 23.05 6.41 -0.58
CA GLU A 121 23.18 5.40 0.47
C GLU A 121 22.01 5.38 1.46
N LYS A 122 20.78 5.56 0.96
CA LYS A 122 19.59 5.81 1.80
C LYS A 122 18.51 4.75 1.59
N TYR A 123 17.89 4.36 2.71
CA TYR A 123 16.70 3.51 2.71
C TYR A 123 15.44 4.37 2.73
N SER A 124 14.41 3.92 2.03
CA SER A 124 13.08 4.56 2.02
C SER A 124 11.99 3.49 1.97
N GLY A 125 10.85 3.79 2.61
CA GLY A 125 9.64 2.97 2.54
C GLY A 125 8.62 3.56 1.58
N HIS A 126 7.72 2.74 1.06
CA HIS A 126 6.54 3.15 0.30
C HIS A 126 5.47 2.05 0.39
N ALA A 127 4.21 2.43 0.21
CA ALA A 127 3.07 1.53 0.21
C ALA A 127 2.26 1.62 -1.07
N VAL A 128 1.72 0.47 -1.49
CA VAL A 128 0.95 0.28 -2.72
C VAL A 128 -0.16 -0.74 -2.49
N CYS A 129 -1.16 -0.74 -3.37
CA CYS A 129 -2.16 -1.80 -3.41
C CYS A 129 -1.77 -2.82 -4.47
N VAL A 130 -1.74 -4.11 -4.12
CA VAL A 130 -1.59 -5.20 -5.08
C VAL A 130 -2.91 -5.94 -5.19
N TYR A 131 -3.31 -6.36 -6.37
CA TYR A 131 -4.52 -7.16 -6.55
C TYR A 131 -4.37 -8.17 -7.68
N GLU A 132 -5.23 -9.17 -7.65
CA GLU A 132 -5.33 -10.21 -8.66
C GLU A 132 -6.67 -10.09 -9.38
N ASP A 133 -6.59 -9.88 -10.69
CA ASP A 133 -7.74 -9.89 -11.58
C ASP A 133 -7.45 -10.85 -12.74
N SER A 134 -8.40 -11.75 -13.01
CA SER A 134 -8.33 -12.66 -14.16
C SER A 134 -7.02 -13.47 -14.25
N MET A 135 -6.48 -13.90 -13.10
CA MET A 135 -5.20 -14.60 -12.97
C MET A 135 -3.95 -13.78 -13.30
N ASP A 136 -4.05 -12.46 -13.38
CA ASP A 136 -2.91 -11.56 -13.50
C ASP A 136 -2.73 -10.75 -12.22
N TYR A 137 -1.48 -10.47 -11.86
CA TYR A 137 -1.18 -9.52 -10.80
C TYR A 137 -1.12 -8.11 -11.34
N PHE A 138 -1.66 -7.18 -10.56
CA PHE A 138 -1.54 -5.76 -10.80
C PHE A 138 -1.10 -5.07 -9.52
N TRP A 139 -0.35 -3.98 -9.67
CA TRP A 139 -0.12 -3.05 -8.58
C TRP A 139 -0.63 -1.66 -8.93
N ALA A 140 -1.22 -1.01 -7.94
CA ALA A 140 -1.82 0.30 -8.01
C ALA A 140 -1.19 1.22 -6.97
N ASP A 141 -0.89 2.43 -7.41
CA ASP A 141 -0.27 3.48 -6.63
C ASP A 141 -1.02 4.80 -6.96
N TYR A 142 -0.32 5.91 -7.13
CA TYR A 142 -0.92 7.17 -7.55
C TYR A 142 -1.46 7.17 -8.99
N ARG A 143 -1.03 6.23 -9.83
CA ARG A 143 -1.36 6.18 -11.27
C ARG A 143 -2.28 5.00 -11.58
N LEU A 144 -2.59 4.83 -12.87
CA LEU A 144 -3.26 3.63 -13.34
C LEU A 144 -2.45 2.38 -12.96
N PRO A 145 -3.14 1.27 -12.63
CA PRO A 145 -2.45 0.05 -12.25
C PRO A 145 -1.55 -0.49 -13.36
N THR A 146 -0.43 -1.09 -12.96
CA THR A 146 0.51 -1.74 -13.87
C THR A 146 0.39 -3.25 -13.71
N ASN A 147 0.34 -3.97 -14.84
CA ASN A 147 0.32 -5.42 -14.89
C ASN A 147 1.71 -5.98 -14.56
N CYS A 148 1.78 -6.96 -13.67
CA CYS A 148 2.97 -7.67 -13.19
C CYS A 148 3.07 -9.10 -13.77
N GLY A 149 2.44 -9.32 -14.93
CA GLY A 149 2.30 -10.62 -15.54
C GLY A 149 1.34 -11.56 -14.80
N THR A 150 1.35 -12.80 -15.27
CA THR A 150 0.48 -13.88 -14.76
C THR A 150 0.75 -14.19 -13.30
N ALA A 151 -0.31 -14.40 -12.54
CA ALA A 151 -0.28 -14.72 -11.13
C ALA A 151 0.39 -16.06 -10.86
N THR A 152 1.67 -15.99 -10.54
CA THR A 152 2.49 -17.13 -10.12
C THR A 152 3.22 -16.79 -8.83
N LEU A 153 3.69 -17.80 -8.10
CA LEU A 153 4.52 -17.59 -6.90
C LEU A 153 5.79 -16.77 -7.17
N LYS A 154 6.30 -16.81 -8.42
CA LYS A 154 7.42 -15.99 -8.86
C LYS A 154 6.99 -14.53 -9.05
N ASN A 155 5.90 -14.32 -9.78
CA ASN A 155 5.46 -13.01 -10.22
C ASN A 155 4.74 -12.20 -9.12
N GLN A 156 4.26 -12.85 -8.06
CA GLN A 156 3.57 -12.18 -6.93
C GLN A 156 4.41 -11.08 -6.26
N TRP A 157 5.73 -11.05 -6.48
CA TRP A 157 6.64 -10.05 -5.94
C TRP A 157 7.22 -9.10 -6.99
N GLU A 158 6.90 -9.28 -8.28
CA GLU A 158 7.40 -8.42 -9.36
C GLU A 158 6.97 -6.97 -9.17
N TRP A 159 5.82 -6.72 -8.53
CA TRP A 159 5.39 -5.38 -8.19
C TRP A 159 6.45 -4.61 -7.36
N ALA A 160 7.14 -5.26 -6.43
CA ALA A 160 8.11 -4.59 -5.56
C ALA A 160 9.39 -4.23 -6.33
N GLU A 161 9.76 -5.07 -7.29
CA GLU A 161 10.92 -4.88 -8.16
C GLU A 161 10.64 -3.78 -9.19
N LEU A 162 9.48 -3.85 -9.86
CA LEU A 162 9.02 -2.82 -10.81
C LEU A 162 8.82 -1.47 -10.11
N SER A 163 8.19 -1.46 -8.94
CA SER A 163 7.96 -0.23 -8.18
C SER A 163 9.28 0.41 -7.73
N ALA A 164 10.22 -0.38 -7.17
CA ALA A 164 11.55 0.14 -6.83
C ALA A 164 12.30 0.68 -8.07
N PHE A 165 12.20 0.01 -9.21
CA PHE A 165 12.80 0.46 -10.48
C PHE A 165 12.24 1.82 -10.94
N VAL A 166 10.93 2.07 -10.81
CA VAL A 166 10.31 3.38 -11.13
C VAL A 166 10.94 4.52 -10.30
N TYR A 167 11.39 4.23 -9.08
CA TYR A 167 12.07 5.20 -8.23
C TYR A 167 13.60 5.22 -8.39
N GLY A 168 14.16 4.46 -9.34
CA GLY A 168 15.61 4.33 -9.53
C GLY A 168 16.32 3.65 -8.34
N ARG A 169 15.64 2.72 -7.68
CA ARG A 169 16.10 2.10 -6.41
C ARG A 169 16.06 0.58 -6.48
N LYS A 170 16.73 -0.05 -5.51
CA LYS A 170 16.78 -1.51 -5.35
C LYS A 170 15.83 -2.00 -4.25
N PRO A 171 14.99 -3.02 -4.48
CA PRO A 171 14.13 -3.57 -3.43
C PRO A 171 14.95 -4.26 -2.32
N VAL A 172 14.57 -4.07 -1.07
CA VAL A 172 15.27 -4.65 0.09
C VAL A 172 14.39 -5.68 0.77
N ALA A 173 13.17 -5.28 1.11
CA ALA A 173 12.18 -6.11 1.74
C ALA A 173 10.78 -5.62 1.37
N ALA A 174 9.82 -6.52 1.31
CA ALA A 174 8.44 -6.24 1.00
C ALA A 174 7.53 -7.13 1.84
N LEU A 175 6.33 -6.65 2.07
CA LEU A 175 5.28 -7.37 2.74
C LEU A 175 3.96 -7.12 2.01
N MET A 176 3.16 -8.18 1.90
CA MET A 176 1.79 -8.15 1.42
C MET A 176 0.88 -8.64 2.54
N VAL A 177 -0.07 -7.81 2.93
CA VAL A 177 -1.15 -8.20 3.84
C VAL A 177 -2.40 -8.37 3.03
N LYS A 178 -2.92 -9.60 2.97
CA LYS A 178 -4.22 -9.84 2.34
C LYS A 178 -5.28 -9.03 3.06
N VAL A 179 -6.09 -8.30 2.31
CA VAL A 179 -7.29 -7.67 2.84
C VAL A 179 -8.43 -8.63 2.54
N ASP A 180 -8.85 -9.40 3.55
CA ASP A 180 -9.78 -10.52 3.35
C ASP A 180 -11.19 -10.02 2.98
N LYS A 181 -11.58 -8.89 3.57
CA LYS A 181 -12.87 -8.23 3.32
C LYS A 181 -12.83 -6.79 3.80
N VAL A 182 -13.86 -6.04 3.41
CA VAL A 182 -14.24 -4.77 4.02
C VAL A 182 -15.50 -5.03 4.85
N ASP A 183 -15.50 -4.67 6.14
CA ASP A 183 -16.65 -4.90 7.02
C ASP A 183 -17.78 -3.87 6.79
N GLU A 184 -18.87 -4.00 7.54
CA GLU A 184 -20.05 -3.12 7.44
C GLU A 184 -19.76 -1.65 7.77
N ASN A 185 -18.67 -1.38 8.50
CA ASN A 185 -18.22 -0.03 8.85
C ASN A 185 -17.19 0.51 7.87
N ASP A 186 -17.02 -0.15 6.72
CA ASP A 186 -15.99 0.14 5.72
C ASP A 186 -14.56 0.00 6.24
N THR A 187 -14.36 -0.88 7.23
CA THR A 187 -13.04 -1.18 7.80
C THR A 187 -12.41 -2.36 7.06
N PRO A 188 -11.22 -2.19 6.46
CA PRO A 188 -10.47 -3.29 5.85
C PRO A 188 -10.00 -4.29 6.91
N VAL A 189 -10.29 -5.57 6.70
CA VAL A 189 -9.89 -6.64 7.62
C VAL A 189 -8.60 -7.29 7.12
N PHE A 190 -7.50 -7.02 7.82
CA PHE A 190 -6.20 -7.61 7.53
C PHE A 190 -6.14 -9.09 7.90
N GLY A 191 -5.76 -9.90 6.91
CA GLY A 191 -5.64 -11.35 6.96
C GLY A 191 -4.20 -11.84 6.93
N LYS A 192 -3.94 -12.84 6.08
CA LYS A 192 -2.62 -13.48 5.94
C LYS A 192 -1.56 -12.46 5.52
N VAL A 193 -0.39 -12.57 6.15
CA VAL A 193 0.80 -11.76 5.87
C VAL A 193 1.83 -12.62 5.16
N GLU A 194 2.37 -12.09 4.06
CA GLU A 194 3.44 -12.69 3.29
C GLU A 194 4.58 -11.70 3.19
N THR A 195 5.83 -12.18 3.22
CA THR A 195 7.00 -11.30 3.21
C THR A 195 8.07 -11.84 2.27
N LYS A 196 8.80 -10.93 1.62
CA LYS A 196 9.98 -11.23 0.83
C LYS A 196 11.12 -10.32 1.26
N THR A 197 12.32 -10.88 1.34
CA THR A 197 13.56 -10.13 1.57
C THR A 197 14.52 -10.49 0.46
N TRP A 198 15.13 -9.49 -0.17
CA TRP A 198 16.14 -9.70 -1.20
C TRP A 198 17.52 -9.71 -0.54
N GLY A 199 18.35 -10.71 -0.88
CA GLY A 199 19.71 -10.84 -0.38
C GLY A 199 20.70 -9.86 -1.02
N GLU A 200 21.94 -9.81 -0.53
CA GLU A 200 23.04 -9.09 -1.20
C GLU A 200 23.32 -9.71 -2.57
N ASP A 201 23.35 -11.04 -2.62
CA ASP A 201 23.58 -11.87 -3.81
C ASP A 201 22.53 -11.67 -4.92
N TYR A 202 21.34 -11.14 -4.60
CA TYR A 202 20.31 -10.84 -5.61
C TYR A 202 20.80 -9.82 -6.64
N TYR A 203 21.80 -9.02 -6.29
CA TYR A 203 22.35 -7.98 -7.14
C TYR A 203 23.69 -8.36 -7.78
N GLY A 204 24.14 -9.61 -7.63
CA GLY A 204 25.42 -10.07 -8.18
C GLY A 204 26.65 -9.43 -7.52
N LEU A 205 26.56 -9.17 -6.20
CA LEU A 205 27.67 -8.71 -5.35
C LEU A 205 28.25 -9.88 -4.56
#